data_AF-A0A397EHI5-F1
#
_entry.id   AF-A0A397EHI5-F1
#
_cell.length_a   1.000
_cell.length_b   1.000
_cell.length_c   1.000
_cell.angle_alpha   90.00
_cell.angle_beta   90.00
_cell.angle_gamma   90.00
#
_symmetry.space_group_name_H-M   'P 1'
#
loop_
_entity.id
_entity.type
_entity.pdbx_description
1 polymer ?
#
loop_
_entity_poly.entity_id
_entity_poly.type
_entity_poly.pdbx_seq_one_letter_code
_entity_poly.pdbx_strand_id
1 'polypeptide(L)'
;MTPSQEAAYWSDYGISRFSTQWQNFKRIGLVETFEITTPFQVSYSFTLKSSTGAIHIDKSASFKLYWGLANDFVAVRSNVSSIAGHMQTIITADKPLVDLINSVQSVEFMSTWSNSSRHFSAGNIICDYTSSPGAADRTVKGSFTSDGDCSGVKSMVIYASRMQILFAALAWHIQWPHEALDIQFICALNANACVDDLTNTLLWATAVTGNDGDMTLQSAVQDVVVTAGNVSMIQVEAKSRQLLLLTLFGSKSIAYTGWMLLYEWVVGVREVVAFAGDANV
;
A
#
# COMPACT_ATOMS: atom_id res chain seq x y z
N MET A 1 -42.45 -13.99 3.56
CA MET A 1 -41.81 -14.84 2.55
C MET A 1 -40.82 -15.72 3.28
N THR A 2 -40.99 -17.04 3.28
CA THR A 2 -40.01 -17.96 3.85
C THR A 2 -38.83 -18.13 2.87
N PRO A 3 -37.65 -18.58 3.33
CA PRO A 3 -36.52 -18.85 2.44
C PRO A 3 -36.86 -19.82 1.30
N SER A 4 -37.75 -20.78 1.55
CA SER A 4 -38.23 -21.73 0.53
C SER A 4 -39.10 -21.08 -0.54
N GLN A 5 -39.94 -20.12 -0.17
CA GLN A 5 -40.76 -19.36 -1.12
C GLN A 5 -39.90 -18.41 -1.97
N GLU A 6 -38.88 -17.81 -1.37
CA GLU A 6 -37.91 -16.97 -2.07
C GLU A 6 -37.12 -17.76 -3.11
N ALA A 7 -36.57 -18.92 -2.72
CA ALA A 7 -35.81 -19.76 -3.64
C ALA A 7 -36.63 -20.21 -4.85
N ALA A 8 -37.91 -20.57 -4.65
CA ALA A 8 -38.81 -20.93 -5.75
C ALA A 8 -39.05 -19.76 -6.72
N TYR A 9 -39.31 -18.56 -6.19
CA TYR A 9 -39.49 -17.35 -6.99
C TYR A 9 -38.25 -17.06 -7.87
N TRP A 10 -37.04 -17.19 -7.31
CA TRP A 10 -35.81 -16.90 -8.05
C TRP A 10 -35.54 -17.95 -9.14
N SER A 11 -35.90 -19.20 -8.87
CA SER A 11 -35.80 -20.30 -9.83
C SER A 11 -36.71 -20.10 -11.05
N ASP A 12 -37.91 -19.52 -10.86
CA ASP A 12 -38.84 -19.22 -11.96
C ASP A 12 -38.27 -18.18 -12.95
N TYR A 13 -37.38 -17.30 -12.48
CA TYR A 13 -36.64 -16.34 -13.30
C TYR A 13 -35.27 -16.87 -13.77
N GLY A 14 -35.00 -18.17 -13.62
CA GLY A 14 -33.76 -18.81 -14.06
C GLY A 14 -32.54 -18.49 -13.19
N ILE A 15 -32.73 -17.89 -12.00
CA ILE A 15 -31.65 -17.58 -11.07
C ILE A 15 -31.41 -18.80 -10.18
N SER A 16 -30.45 -19.63 -10.59
CA SER A 16 -30.11 -20.89 -9.90
C SER A 16 -28.98 -20.76 -8.87
N ARG A 17 -28.30 -19.61 -8.82
CA ARG A 17 -27.17 -19.37 -7.91
C ARG A 17 -27.16 -17.93 -7.40
N PHE A 18 -27.00 -17.77 -6.10
CA PHE A 18 -26.66 -16.50 -5.47
C PHE A 18 -25.21 -16.58 -4.96
N SER A 19 -24.36 -15.67 -5.42
CA SER A 19 -23.00 -15.53 -4.89
C SER A 19 -22.96 -14.31 -3.99
N THR A 20 -22.65 -14.52 -2.71
CA THR A 20 -22.43 -13.42 -1.78
C THR A 20 -21.20 -12.63 -2.20
N GLN A 21 -21.35 -11.32 -2.38
CA GLN A 21 -20.21 -10.45 -2.62
C GLN A 21 -19.46 -10.22 -1.31
N TRP A 22 -18.13 -10.20 -1.38
CA TRP A 22 -17.29 -9.98 -0.21
C TRP A 22 -17.34 -8.50 0.21
N GLN A 23 -17.78 -8.23 1.44
CA GLN A 23 -17.78 -6.90 2.02
C GLN A 23 -17.33 -6.94 3.48
N ASN A 24 -16.53 -5.95 3.88
CA ASN A 24 -16.01 -5.83 5.25
C ASN A 24 -16.41 -4.53 5.96
N PHE A 25 -17.22 -3.68 5.33
CA PHE A 25 -17.73 -2.45 5.95
C PHE A 25 -18.92 -2.67 6.88
N LYS A 26 -19.59 -3.83 6.78
CA LYS A 26 -20.76 -4.15 7.58
C LYS A 26 -20.49 -5.41 8.39
N ARG A 27 -20.51 -5.26 9.71
CA ARG A 27 -20.57 -6.39 10.62
C ARG A 27 -22.02 -6.85 10.72
N ILE A 28 -22.26 -8.10 10.35
CA ILE A 28 -23.58 -8.71 10.47
C ILE A 28 -23.87 -8.92 11.96
N GLY A 29 -24.99 -8.37 12.43
CA GLY A 29 -25.54 -8.67 13.74
C GLY A 29 -26.33 -9.95 13.67
N LEU A 30 -26.10 -10.86 14.62
CA LEU A 30 -26.75 -12.16 14.69
C LEU A 30 -27.18 -12.41 16.13
N VAL A 31 -28.45 -12.76 16.32
CA VAL A 31 -28.98 -13.25 17.59
C VAL A 31 -29.37 -14.70 17.37
N GLU A 32 -28.53 -15.62 17.83
CA GLU A 32 -28.81 -17.05 17.80
C GLU A 32 -29.57 -17.41 19.07
N THR A 33 -30.77 -17.98 18.92
CA THR A 33 -31.57 -18.51 20.01
C THR A 33 -31.87 -19.98 19.78
N PHE A 34 -32.03 -20.74 20.86
CA PHE A 34 -32.57 -22.09 20.82
C PHE A 34 -33.71 -22.22 21.82
N GLU A 35 -34.67 -23.08 21.50
CA GLU A 35 -35.82 -23.34 22.36
C GLU A 35 -35.68 -24.69 23.07
N ILE A 36 -35.92 -24.67 24.37
CA ILE A 36 -36.05 -25.89 25.18
C ILE A 36 -37.54 -26.08 25.45
N THR A 37 -38.11 -27.17 24.91
CA THR A 37 -39.51 -27.56 25.19
C THR A 37 -39.53 -28.60 26.29
N THR A 38 -40.27 -28.33 27.35
CA THR A 38 -40.48 -29.27 28.47
C THR A 38 -41.57 -30.30 28.13
N PRO A 39 -41.65 -31.43 28.85
CA PRO A 39 -42.72 -32.43 28.67
C PRO A 39 -44.14 -31.90 28.85
N PHE A 40 -44.31 -30.74 29.50
CA PHE A 40 -45.59 -30.06 29.68
C PHE A 40 -45.95 -29.10 28.52
N GLN A 41 -45.26 -29.21 27.37
CA GLN A 41 -45.39 -28.32 26.21
C GLN A 41 -45.10 -26.84 26.51
N VAL A 42 -44.32 -26.55 27.55
CA VAL A 42 -43.84 -25.18 27.81
C VAL A 42 -42.47 -25.01 27.16
N SER A 43 -42.35 -24.01 26.29
CA SER A 43 -41.11 -23.67 25.57
C SER A 43 -40.42 -22.46 26.18
N TYR A 44 -39.10 -22.55 26.36
CA TYR A 44 -38.25 -21.46 26.82
C TYR A 44 -37.20 -21.12 25.77
N SER A 45 -37.09 -19.86 25.38
CA SER A 45 -36.08 -19.37 24.43
C SER A 45 -34.83 -18.89 25.17
N PHE A 46 -33.67 -19.37 24.75
CA PHE A 46 -32.37 -18.98 25.29
C PHE A 46 -31.46 -18.47 24.17
N THR A 47 -30.74 -17.39 24.42
CA THR A 47 -29.79 -16.81 23.47
C THR A 47 -28.42 -17.47 23.62
N LEU A 48 -27.92 -18.09 22.55
CA LEU A 48 -26.58 -18.69 22.46
C LEU A 48 -25.51 -17.63 22.18
N LYS A 49 -25.79 -16.76 21.21
CA LYS A 49 -24.87 -15.71 20.76
C LYS A 49 -25.67 -14.48 20.38
N SER A 50 -25.14 -13.32 20.75
CA SER A 50 -25.65 -12.03 20.33
C SER A 50 -24.49 -11.19 19.84
N SER A 51 -24.53 -10.79 18.58
CA SER A 51 -23.63 -9.79 18.01
C SER A 51 -24.44 -8.59 17.54
N THR A 52 -23.98 -7.39 17.93
CA THR A 52 -24.56 -6.15 17.44
C THR A 52 -24.06 -5.90 16.01
N GLY A 53 -25.00 -5.66 15.10
CA GLY A 53 -24.66 -5.24 13.74
C GLY A 53 -24.13 -3.81 13.73
N ALA A 54 -23.07 -3.57 12.97
CA ALA A 54 -22.43 -2.25 12.91
C ALA A 54 -21.89 -1.97 11.51
N ILE A 55 -21.85 -0.69 11.14
CA ILE A 55 -21.29 -0.21 9.88
C ILE A 55 -20.01 0.56 10.21
N HIS A 56 -18.91 0.21 9.54
CA HIS A 56 -17.58 0.78 9.71
C HIS A 56 -16.99 1.10 8.33
N ILE A 57 -17.38 2.26 7.79
CA ILE A 57 -16.95 2.70 6.45
C ILE A 57 -15.47 3.12 6.48
N ASP A 58 -15.02 3.70 7.58
CA ASP A 58 -13.65 4.16 7.84
C ASP A 58 -12.60 3.03 7.79
N LYS A 59 -13.00 1.80 8.10
CA LYS A 59 -12.10 0.62 8.14
C LYS A 59 -12.34 -0.37 6.99
N SER A 60 -13.13 0.02 5.99
CA SER A 60 -13.56 -0.88 4.94
C SER A 60 -12.58 -0.96 3.77
N ALA A 61 -11.78 -2.02 3.73
CA ALA A 61 -10.98 -2.34 2.55
C ALA A 61 -11.83 -2.77 1.33
N SER A 62 -13.02 -3.36 1.51
CA SER A 62 -13.86 -3.83 0.40
C SER A 62 -14.42 -2.69 -0.44
N PHE A 63 -14.77 -1.56 0.19
CA PHE A 63 -15.20 -0.33 -0.50
C PHE A 63 -14.17 0.20 -1.50
N LYS A 64 -12.88 -0.11 -1.34
CA LYS A 64 -11.84 0.26 -2.31
C LYS A 64 -12.00 -0.49 -3.64
N LEU A 65 -12.54 -1.71 -3.60
CA LEU A 65 -12.73 -2.57 -4.77
C LEU A 65 -14.16 -2.51 -5.31
N TYR A 66 -15.15 -2.40 -4.41
CA TYR A 66 -16.56 -2.39 -4.77
C TYR A 66 -17.42 -1.65 -3.74
N TRP A 67 -18.20 -0.68 -4.21
CA TRP A 67 -19.02 0.22 -3.40
C TRP A 67 -20.40 -0.33 -2.98
N GLY A 68 -20.74 -1.56 -3.34
CA GLY A 68 -21.98 -2.21 -2.91
C GLY A 68 -23.21 -1.96 -3.78
N LEU A 69 -24.06 -2.98 -3.85
CA LEU A 69 -25.24 -3.06 -4.73
C LEU A 69 -26.24 -1.90 -4.57
N ALA A 70 -26.35 -1.34 -3.36
CA ALA A 70 -27.23 -0.20 -3.11
C ALA A 70 -26.81 1.03 -3.93
N ASN A 71 -25.51 1.25 -4.10
CA ASN A 71 -24.99 2.34 -4.91
C ASN A 71 -25.17 2.06 -6.41
N ASP A 72 -25.04 0.80 -6.85
CA ASP A 72 -25.37 0.40 -8.23
C ASP A 72 -26.83 0.72 -8.57
N PHE A 73 -27.77 0.41 -7.69
CA PHE A 73 -29.18 0.72 -7.91
C PHE A 73 -29.49 2.21 -7.88
N VAL A 74 -28.73 3.02 -7.16
CA VAL A 74 -28.85 4.49 -7.21
C VAL A 74 -28.30 5.02 -8.55
N ALA A 75 -27.19 4.46 -9.02
CA ALA A 75 -26.54 4.87 -10.27
C ALA A 75 -27.39 4.57 -11.51
N VAL A 76 -28.16 3.47 -11.50
CA VAL A 76 -29.00 3.07 -12.65
C VAL A 76 -30.35 3.83 -12.70
N ARG A 77 -30.67 4.66 -11.70
CA ARG A 77 -31.93 5.44 -11.70
C ARG A 77 -31.94 6.64 -12.65
N SER A 78 -30.78 7.11 -13.10
CA SER A 78 -30.67 8.27 -13.98
C SER A 78 -30.34 7.86 -15.42
N ASN A 79 -30.98 8.51 -16.40
CA ASN A 79 -30.77 8.24 -17.84
C ASN A 79 -29.45 8.83 -18.38
N VAL A 80 -28.47 9.10 -17.52
CA VAL A 80 -27.14 9.56 -17.92
C VAL A 80 -26.25 8.33 -18.11
N SER A 81 -25.55 8.25 -19.24
CA SER A 81 -24.58 7.18 -19.53
C SER A 81 -23.29 7.29 -18.70
N SER A 82 -23.30 8.14 -17.68
CA SER A 82 -22.17 8.42 -16.81
C SER A 82 -22.49 7.93 -15.41
N ILE A 83 -22.05 6.70 -15.12
CA ILE A 83 -21.96 6.20 -13.75
C ILE A 83 -20.68 6.79 -13.17
N ALA A 84 -20.82 7.48 -12.03
CA ALA A 84 -19.73 8.15 -11.35
C ALA A 84 -19.02 7.20 -10.37
N GLY A 85 -18.15 6.34 -10.90
CA GLY A 85 -17.14 5.60 -10.16
C GLY A 85 -17.65 4.69 -9.07
N HIS A 86 -17.89 3.43 -9.41
CA HIS A 86 -16.96 2.34 -9.07
C HIS A 86 -17.18 1.22 -10.09
N MET A 87 -16.15 0.98 -10.91
CA MET A 87 -16.21 0.73 -12.36
C MET A 87 -16.77 1.93 -13.17
N GLN A 88 -15.81 2.64 -13.78
CA GLN A 88 -15.87 3.92 -14.47
C GLN A 88 -16.12 5.14 -13.59
N THR A 89 -15.03 5.82 -13.24
CA THR A 89 -14.95 6.99 -12.37
C THR A 89 -15.41 8.28 -13.07
N ILE A 90 -16.55 8.89 -12.66
CA ILE A 90 -16.68 10.36 -12.74
C ILE A 90 -15.97 10.87 -11.51
N ILE A 91 -14.76 11.32 -11.78
CA ILE A 91 -13.96 12.12 -10.89
C ILE A 91 -14.38 13.54 -11.24
N THR A 92 -15.10 14.22 -10.35
CA THR A 92 -14.95 15.68 -10.22
C THR A 92 -13.82 16.01 -9.24
N ALA A 93 -12.81 15.14 -9.13
CA ALA A 93 -11.48 15.70 -8.95
C ALA A 93 -11.06 16.25 -10.30
N ASP A 94 -10.37 17.36 -10.27
CA ASP A 94 -9.60 17.91 -11.37
C ASP A 94 -9.37 16.92 -12.53
N LYS A 95 -9.97 17.17 -13.70
CA LYS A 95 -9.53 16.54 -14.96
C LYS A 95 -8.00 16.37 -15.03
N PRO A 96 -7.18 17.36 -14.62
CA PRO A 96 -5.74 17.18 -14.56
C PRO A 96 -5.26 16.04 -13.64
N LEU A 97 -5.92 15.74 -12.51
CA LEU A 97 -5.56 14.62 -11.62
C LEU A 97 -5.68 13.27 -12.33
N VAL A 98 -6.80 13.05 -13.00
CA VAL A 98 -7.11 11.76 -13.65
C VAL A 98 -6.22 11.54 -14.85
N ASP A 99 -6.06 12.58 -15.65
CA ASP A 99 -5.17 12.57 -16.81
C ASP A 99 -3.72 12.35 -16.35
N LEU A 100 -3.30 12.95 -15.23
CA LEU A 100 -1.98 12.72 -14.64
C LEU A 100 -1.80 11.29 -14.09
N ILE A 101 -2.75 10.77 -13.31
CA ILE A 101 -2.69 9.37 -12.83
C ILE A 101 -2.55 8.43 -14.02
N ASN A 102 -3.25 8.71 -15.12
CA ASN A 102 -3.18 7.91 -16.33
C ASN A 102 -1.90 8.11 -17.15
N SER A 103 -1.26 9.29 -17.04
CA SER A 103 0.00 9.59 -17.73
C SER A 103 1.21 8.95 -17.04
N VAL A 104 1.22 8.90 -15.71
CA VAL A 104 2.31 8.27 -14.95
C VAL A 104 2.40 6.80 -15.36
N GLN A 105 3.59 6.34 -15.73
CA GLN A 105 3.84 4.93 -16.03
C GLN A 105 4.41 4.22 -14.82
N SER A 106 4.42 2.88 -14.87
CA SER A 106 5.21 2.13 -13.90
C SER A 106 6.68 2.27 -14.27
N VAL A 107 7.53 2.67 -13.32
CA VAL A 107 8.94 2.95 -13.58
C VAL A 107 9.83 2.22 -12.58
N GLU A 108 11.00 1.81 -13.03
CA GLU A 108 12.03 1.21 -12.20
C GLU A 108 12.88 2.27 -11.52
N PHE A 109 12.94 2.22 -10.19
CA PHE A 109 13.80 3.07 -9.38
C PHE A 109 14.86 2.24 -8.66
N MET A 110 16.07 2.77 -8.53
CA MET A 110 17.12 2.22 -7.67
C MET A 110 17.28 3.10 -6.44
N SER A 111 17.50 2.50 -5.27
CA SER A 111 17.88 3.30 -4.12
C SER A 111 19.28 3.89 -4.30
N THR A 112 19.35 5.17 -4.01
CA THR A 112 20.45 6.06 -4.38
C THR A 112 21.54 6.12 -3.30
N TRP A 113 21.73 5.03 -2.57
CA TRP A 113 22.75 4.96 -1.51
C TRP A 113 24.20 4.94 -2.04
N SER A 114 24.35 5.08 -3.36
CA SER A 114 25.61 5.35 -4.06
C SER A 114 26.17 6.73 -3.67
N ASN A 115 26.99 6.76 -2.61
CA ASN A 115 28.25 7.47 -2.77
C ASN A 115 29.06 6.64 -3.78
N SER A 116 29.65 7.28 -4.78
CA SER A 116 30.27 6.62 -5.94
C SER A 116 31.41 5.65 -5.61
N SER A 117 31.79 5.48 -4.34
CA SER A 117 32.89 4.61 -3.90
C SER A 117 32.46 3.29 -3.25
N ARG A 118 31.18 3.09 -2.90
CA ARG A 118 30.74 1.90 -2.14
C ARG A 118 30.24 0.77 -3.05
N HIS A 119 30.61 -0.45 -2.70
CA HIS A 119 30.13 -1.68 -3.33
C HIS A 119 29.37 -2.49 -2.29
N PHE A 120 28.21 -3.04 -2.67
CA PHE A 120 27.33 -3.75 -1.77
C PHE A 120 27.34 -5.25 -2.11
N SER A 121 27.61 -6.09 -1.12
CA SER A 121 27.61 -7.54 -1.33
C SER A 121 26.22 -8.14 -1.25
N ALA A 122 25.34 -7.64 -0.38
CA ALA A 122 23.97 -8.12 -0.24
C ALA A 122 23.17 -7.33 0.81
N GLY A 123 21.85 -7.56 0.86
CA GLY A 123 20.95 -7.10 1.93
C GLY A 123 20.42 -8.19 2.86
N ASN A 124 20.87 -9.45 2.73
CA ASN A 124 20.45 -10.55 3.62
C ASN A 124 21.50 -10.85 4.69
N ILE A 125 21.22 -10.58 5.95
CA ILE A 125 22.21 -10.76 7.03
C ILE A 125 22.55 -12.22 7.37
N ILE A 126 21.79 -13.21 6.88
CA ILE A 126 21.97 -14.63 7.25
C ILE A 126 23.09 -15.30 6.42
N CYS A 127 23.45 -14.73 5.28
CA CYS A 127 24.40 -15.36 4.37
C CYS A 127 25.85 -15.29 4.88
N ASP A 128 26.64 -16.31 4.53
CA ASP A 128 28.09 -16.29 4.70
C ASP A 128 28.74 -15.49 3.56
N TYR A 129 29.18 -14.27 3.89
CA TYR A 129 29.87 -13.38 2.95
C TYR A 129 31.38 -13.57 2.91
N THR A 130 31.94 -14.54 3.64
CA THR A 130 33.39 -14.81 3.60
C THR A 130 33.82 -15.38 2.25
N SER A 131 32.94 -16.16 1.59
CA SER A 131 33.18 -16.77 0.28
C SER A 131 32.49 -16.07 -0.89
N SER A 132 31.67 -15.03 -0.63
CA SER A 132 30.93 -14.28 -1.65
C SER A 132 31.52 -12.87 -1.84
N PRO A 133 32.19 -12.58 -2.98
CA PRO A 133 32.78 -11.26 -3.21
C PRO A 133 31.74 -10.13 -3.33
N GLY A 134 30.45 -10.47 -3.48
CA GLY A 134 29.44 -9.54 -3.97
C GLY A 134 29.63 -9.22 -5.45
N ALA A 135 28.59 -8.73 -6.12
CA ALA A 135 28.74 -8.27 -7.49
C ALA A 135 29.67 -7.05 -7.57
N ALA A 136 30.41 -6.93 -8.67
CA ALA A 136 31.34 -5.80 -8.90
C ALA A 136 30.64 -4.46 -9.15
N ASP A 137 29.31 -4.47 -9.32
CA ASP A 137 28.53 -3.25 -9.47
C ASP A 137 28.41 -2.47 -8.13
N ARG A 138 27.90 -1.24 -8.21
CA ARG A 138 27.69 -0.34 -7.07
C ARG A 138 26.22 -0.23 -6.68
N THR A 139 25.39 -1.13 -7.21
CA THR A 139 23.95 -1.10 -6.99
C THR A 139 23.64 -1.59 -5.59
N VAL A 140 22.69 -0.94 -4.93
CA VAL A 140 22.13 -1.45 -3.68
C VAL A 140 21.52 -2.82 -3.95
N LYS A 141 21.76 -3.80 -3.09
CA LYS A 141 21.31 -5.18 -3.29
C LYS A 141 19.94 -5.42 -2.71
N GLY A 142 19.28 -6.47 -3.19
CA GLY A 142 17.97 -6.88 -2.71
C GLY A 142 17.91 -6.94 -1.18
N SER A 143 16.75 -6.55 -0.63
CA SER A 143 16.50 -6.56 0.81
C SER A 143 16.54 -8.00 1.37
N PHE A 144 16.56 -8.10 2.70
CA PHE A 144 16.43 -9.37 3.39
C PHE A 144 15.18 -10.15 2.90
N THR A 145 15.37 -11.45 2.65
CA THR A 145 14.30 -12.41 2.36
C THR A 145 14.69 -13.75 2.96
N SER A 146 13.72 -14.58 3.37
CA SER A 146 13.99 -15.94 3.86
C SER A 146 14.67 -16.82 2.81
N ASP A 147 14.29 -16.63 1.54
CA ASP A 147 14.79 -17.43 0.41
C ASP A 147 16.14 -16.92 -0.13
N GLY A 148 16.60 -15.76 0.35
CA GLY A 148 17.95 -15.20 0.30
C GLY A 148 18.72 -15.17 -1.02
N ASP A 149 19.18 -13.97 -1.43
CA ASP A 149 20.27 -13.85 -2.42
C ASP A 149 21.63 -13.60 -1.73
N CYS A 150 22.35 -14.69 -1.45
CA CYS A 150 23.71 -14.63 -0.89
C CYS A 150 24.80 -14.36 -1.94
N SER A 151 24.43 -14.42 -3.22
CA SER A 151 25.37 -14.19 -4.34
C SER A 151 25.51 -12.71 -4.68
N GLY A 152 24.61 -11.86 -4.17
CA GLY A 152 24.65 -10.41 -4.40
C GLY A 152 24.38 -10.02 -5.85
N VAL A 153 23.77 -10.92 -6.62
CA VAL A 153 23.52 -10.74 -8.06
C VAL A 153 22.29 -9.85 -8.27
N LYS A 154 21.31 -9.91 -7.37
CA LYS A 154 20.07 -9.13 -7.48
C LYS A 154 20.25 -7.74 -6.89
N SER A 155 20.26 -6.74 -7.77
CA SER A 155 20.09 -5.34 -7.39
C SER A 155 18.68 -5.10 -6.85
N MET A 156 18.56 -4.12 -5.97
CA MET A 156 17.26 -3.63 -5.53
C MET A 156 16.66 -2.76 -6.61
N VAL A 157 15.53 -3.20 -7.13
CA VAL A 157 14.68 -2.44 -8.03
C VAL A 157 13.32 -2.26 -7.36
N ILE A 158 12.80 -1.04 -7.42
CA ILE A 158 11.43 -0.70 -7.04
C ILE A 158 10.65 -0.57 -8.33
N TYR A 159 9.67 -1.44 -8.52
CA TYR A 159 8.73 -1.39 -9.64
C TYR A 159 7.56 -0.50 -9.23
N ALA A 160 7.76 0.81 -9.32
CA ALA A 160 6.81 1.74 -8.72
C ALA A 160 5.53 1.82 -9.56
N SER A 161 4.38 1.62 -8.91
CA SER A 161 3.09 1.88 -9.55
C SER A 161 2.77 3.38 -9.59
N ARG A 162 1.81 3.76 -10.43
CA ARG A 162 1.27 5.14 -10.52
C ARG A 162 0.94 5.73 -9.15
N MET A 163 0.22 4.96 -8.34
CA MET A 163 -0.22 5.38 -7.01
C MET A 163 0.93 5.49 -6.02
N GLN A 164 1.96 4.66 -6.17
CA GLN A 164 3.15 4.71 -5.33
C GLN A 164 4.01 5.95 -5.63
N ILE A 165 4.17 6.30 -6.91
CA ILE A 165 4.87 7.50 -7.35
C ILE A 165 4.15 8.75 -6.83
N LEU A 166 2.82 8.82 -7.01
CA LEU A 166 1.99 9.92 -6.51
C LEU A 166 2.05 10.04 -4.98
N PHE A 167 1.91 8.92 -4.27
CA PHE A 167 2.00 8.88 -2.82
C PHE A 167 3.35 9.41 -2.32
N ALA A 168 4.46 8.93 -2.90
CA ALA A 168 5.80 9.34 -2.50
C ALA A 168 6.08 10.82 -2.84
N ALA A 169 5.64 11.30 -4.00
CA ALA A 169 5.79 12.70 -4.40
C ALA A 169 5.00 13.65 -3.48
N LEU A 170 3.75 13.32 -3.16
CA LEU A 170 2.94 14.09 -2.22
C LEU A 170 3.57 14.11 -0.83
N ALA A 171 3.91 12.95 -0.28
CA ALA A 171 4.47 12.87 1.06
C ALA A 171 5.81 13.61 1.17
N TRP A 172 6.67 13.49 0.15
CA TRP A 172 7.93 14.23 0.09
C TRP A 172 7.70 15.75 0.00
N HIS A 173 6.77 16.20 -0.85
CA HIS A 173 6.47 17.63 -1.00
C HIS A 173 5.84 18.21 0.27
N ILE A 174 4.91 17.49 0.91
CA ILE A 174 4.31 17.90 2.19
C ILE A 174 5.38 18.00 3.29
N GLN A 175 6.36 17.08 3.29
CA GLN A 175 7.45 17.09 4.26
C GLN A 175 8.45 18.24 4.01
N TRP A 176 8.69 18.62 2.76
CA TRP A 176 9.61 19.70 2.37
C TRP A 176 9.03 20.59 1.24
N PRO A 177 8.07 21.48 1.55
CA PRO A 177 7.30 22.22 0.53
C PRO A 177 8.13 23.22 -0.30
N HIS A 178 9.28 23.66 0.22
CA HIS A 178 10.16 24.65 -0.44
C HIS A 178 11.44 24.04 -1.00
N GLU A 179 11.57 22.72 -0.99
CA GLU A 179 12.76 22.04 -1.49
C GLU A 179 12.46 21.40 -2.85
N ALA A 180 13.47 21.34 -3.70
CA ALA A 180 13.40 20.61 -4.96
C ALA A 180 13.91 19.19 -4.78
N LEU A 181 13.18 18.21 -5.30
CA LEU A 181 13.63 16.82 -5.34
C LEU A 181 14.72 16.68 -6.42
N ASP A 182 15.80 15.96 -6.13
CA ASP A 182 16.82 15.65 -7.13
C ASP A 182 16.34 14.52 -8.05
N ILE A 183 15.55 14.90 -9.06
CA ILE A 183 14.93 13.98 -10.03
C ILE A 183 16.00 13.19 -10.79
N GLN A 184 17.09 13.85 -11.20
CA GLN A 184 18.16 13.20 -11.97
C GLN A 184 18.84 12.10 -11.16
N PHE A 185 19.07 12.35 -9.88
CA PHE A 185 19.64 11.37 -8.97
C PHE A 185 18.72 10.17 -8.75
N ILE A 186 17.41 10.40 -8.61
CA ILE A 186 16.40 9.33 -8.39
C ILE A 186 16.18 8.50 -9.66
N CYS A 187 16.20 9.14 -10.82
CA CYS A 187 15.92 8.54 -12.12
C CYS A 187 17.15 7.98 -12.83
N ALA A 188 18.28 7.81 -12.12
CA ALA A 188 19.56 7.45 -12.70
C ALA A 188 19.57 6.14 -13.54
N LEU A 189 18.65 5.20 -13.28
CA LEU A 189 18.54 3.95 -14.06
C LEU A 189 17.69 4.06 -15.34
N ASN A 190 16.68 4.94 -15.37
CA ASN A 190 15.75 5.06 -16.48
C ASN A 190 15.41 6.54 -16.73
N ALA A 191 16.43 7.30 -17.14
CA ALA A 191 16.41 8.75 -17.11
C ALA A 191 15.22 9.37 -17.86
N ASN A 192 14.84 8.90 -19.04
CA ASN A 192 13.88 9.63 -19.86
C ASN A 192 12.43 9.49 -19.35
N ALA A 193 11.91 8.27 -19.23
CA ALA A 193 10.53 8.06 -18.78
C ALA A 193 10.33 8.44 -17.30
N CYS A 194 11.33 8.15 -16.46
CA CYS A 194 11.29 8.49 -15.04
C CYS A 194 11.29 10.01 -14.80
N VAL A 195 12.16 10.76 -15.49
CA VAL A 195 12.28 12.21 -15.29
C VAL A 195 10.97 12.89 -15.67
N ASP A 196 10.37 12.52 -16.80
CA ASP A 196 9.11 13.12 -17.27
C ASP A 196 7.97 12.82 -16.28
N ASP A 197 7.78 11.56 -15.89
CA ASP A 197 6.73 11.16 -14.97
C ASP A 197 6.87 11.80 -13.59
N LEU A 198 8.08 11.79 -13.02
CA LEU A 198 8.33 12.35 -11.70
C LEU A 198 8.23 13.88 -11.69
N THR A 199 8.70 14.55 -12.74
CA THR A 199 8.56 16.01 -12.88
C THR A 199 7.10 16.43 -12.92
N ASN A 200 6.29 15.77 -13.76
CA ASN A 200 4.86 16.06 -13.87
C ASN A 200 4.11 15.77 -12.56
N THR A 201 4.46 14.67 -11.88
CA THR A 201 3.88 14.28 -10.60
C THR A 201 4.16 15.32 -9.50
N LEU A 202 5.40 15.84 -9.42
CA LEU A 202 5.78 16.85 -8.43
C LEU A 202 5.14 18.22 -8.69
N LEU A 203 5.02 18.61 -9.97
CA LEU A 203 4.31 19.83 -10.36
C LEU A 203 2.84 19.77 -9.91
N TRP A 204 2.20 18.63 -10.13
CA TRP A 204 0.83 18.41 -9.66
C TRP A 204 0.73 18.36 -8.13
N ALA A 205 1.64 17.68 -7.45
CA ALA A 205 1.66 17.61 -5.99
C ALA A 205 1.68 19.03 -5.39
N THR A 206 2.57 19.90 -5.91
CA THR A 206 2.65 21.32 -5.54
C THR A 206 1.34 22.07 -5.81
N ALA A 207 0.70 21.81 -6.96
CA ALA A 207 -0.55 22.47 -7.33
C ALA A 207 -1.72 22.09 -6.40
N VAL A 208 -1.77 20.84 -5.93
CA VAL A 208 -2.86 20.33 -5.10
C VAL A 208 -2.69 20.67 -3.62
N THR A 209 -1.45 20.68 -3.11
CA THR A 209 -1.21 21.03 -1.71
C THR A 209 -1.08 22.54 -1.48
N GLY A 210 -0.85 23.32 -2.55
CA GLY A 210 -0.43 24.72 -2.44
C GLY A 210 0.95 24.85 -1.79
N ASN A 211 1.40 26.09 -1.58
CA ASN A 211 2.64 26.37 -0.82
C ASN A 211 2.47 26.18 0.70
N ASP A 212 1.23 26.31 1.18
CA ASP A 212 0.84 26.11 2.58
C ASP A 212 0.12 24.77 2.68
N GLY A 213 0.88 23.67 2.72
CA GLY A 213 0.31 22.33 2.85
C GLY A 213 -0.70 22.27 4.00
N ASP A 214 -1.84 21.61 3.79
CA ASP A 214 -2.86 21.42 4.81
C ASP A 214 -2.21 20.95 6.12
N MET A 215 -2.38 21.70 7.20
CA MET A 215 -1.78 21.41 8.51
C MET A 215 -2.11 19.97 8.98
N THR A 216 -3.27 19.44 8.59
CA THR A 216 -3.67 18.07 8.90
C THR A 216 -2.80 17.06 8.15
N LEU A 217 -2.54 17.28 6.86
CA LEU A 217 -1.66 16.43 6.05
C LEU A 217 -0.20 16.51 6.51
N GLN A 218 0.28 17.70 6.86
CA GLN A 218 1.63 17.87 7.43
C GLN A 218 1.79 17.08 8.74
N SER A 219 0.79 17.14 9.63
CA SER A 219 0.83 16.38 10.89
C SER A 219 0.84 14.87 10.66
N ALA A 220 0.06 14.38 9.69
CA ALA A 220 0.03 12.95 9.34
C ALA A 220 1.36 12.48 8.76
N VAL A 221 1.96 13.26 7.85
CA VAL A 221 3.28 12.96 7.29
C VAL A 221 4.35 12.93 8.40
N GLN A 222 4.30 13.88 9.33
CA GLN A 222 5.24 13.92 10.44
C GLN A 222 5.09 12.72 11.38
N ASP A 223 3.86 12.31 11.69
CA ASP A 223 3.59 11.13 12.54
C ASP A 223 4.14 9.84 11.92
N VAL A 224 3.98 9.69 10.59
CA VAL A 224 4.55 8.56 9.86
C VAL A 224 6.08 8.58 9.89
N VAL A 225 6.71 9.75 9.69
CA VAL A 225 8.18 9.88 9.76
C VAL A 225 8.70 9.54 11.15
N VAL A 226 7.97 9.90 12.21
CA VAL A 226 8.33 9.54 13.59
C VAL A 226 8.16 8.03 13.80
N THR A 227 7.03 7.46 13.41
CA THR A 227 6.69 6.05 13.63
C THR A 227 7.59 5.10 12.84
N ALA A 228 7.84 5.41 11.56
CA ALA A 228 8.70 4.63 10.68
C ALA A 228 10.16 5.12 10.69
N GLY A 229 10.50 6.08 11.56
CA GLY A 229 11.83 6.72 11.62
C GLY A 229 12.95 5.77 12.01
N ASN A 230 12.65 4.66 12.69
CA ASN A 230 13.64 3.63 13.02
C ASN A 230 13.73 2.51 11.97
N VAL A 231 12.85 2.51 10.96
CA VAL A 231 12.91 1.52 9.88
C VAL A 231 14.13 1.83 9.02
N SER A 232 14.95 0.82 8.82
CA SER A 232 16.18 0.94 8.06
C SER A 232 16.34 -0.23 7.10
N MET A 233 16.85 0.07 5.91
CA MET A 233 17.33 -0.94 4.98
C MET A 233 18.71 -1.40 5.42
N ILE A 234 18.94 -2.71 5.37
CA ILE A 234 20.20 -3.33 5.76
C ILE A 234 20.95 -3.74 4.52
N GLN A 235 22.26 -3.48 4.51
CA GLN A 235 23.19 -3.89 3.46
C GLN A 235 24.56 -4.21 4.05
N VAL A 236 25.33 -5.05 3.37
CA VAL A 236 26.71 -5.39 3.74
C VAL A 236 27.66 -4.79 2.71
N GLU A 237 28.67 -4.04 3.16
CA GLU A 237 29.69 -3.50 2.26
C GLU A 237 30.65 -4.58 1.78
N ALA A 238 30.96 -4.61 0.49
CA ALA A 238 31.80 -5.65 -0.10
C ALA A 238 33.25 -5.63 0.37
N LYS A 239 33.82 -4.45 0.63
CA LYS A 239 35.23 -4.30 1.01
C LYS A 239 35.45 -4.44 2.51
N SER A 240 34.78 -3.61 3.32
CA SER A 240 34.96 -3.62 4.77
C SER A 240 34.18 -4.73 5.48
N ARG A 241 33.22 -5.37 4.80
CA ARG A 241 32.27 -6.33 5.39
C ARG A 241 31.46 -5.74 6.54
N GLN A 242 31.39 -4.41 6.62
CA GLN A 242 30.58 -3.74 7.63
C GLN A 242 29.10 -3.84 7.29
N LEU A 243 28.31 -4.10 8.33
CA LEU A 243 26.87 -3.92 8.28
C LEU A 243 26.58 -2.43 8.19
N LEU A 244 25.71 -2.08 7.26
CA LEU A 244 25.34 -0.72 6.99
C LEU A 244 23.81 -0.60 7.06
N LEU A 245 23.37 0.45 7.76
CA LEU A 245 21.96 0.75 7.98
C LEU A 245 21.62 2.04 7.25
N LEU A 246 20.56 1.97 6.43
CA LEU A 246 20.02 3.11 5.71
C LEU A 246 18.61 3.39 6.24
N THR A 247 18.52 4.34 7.15
CA THR A 247 17.26 4.77 7.74
C THR A 247 16.41 5.47 6.68
N LEU A 248 15.15 5.01 6.52
CA LEU A 248 14.26 5.42 5.42
C LEU A 248 14.05 6.95 5.34
N PHE A 249 14.07 7.63 6.48
CA PHE A 249 13.88 9.08 6.60
C PHE A 249 15.09 9.80 7.21
N GLY A 250 16.28 9.16 7.18
CA GLY A 250 17.50 9.73 7.77
C GLY A 250 18.11 10.90 6.99
N SER A 251 17.78 11.05 5.70
CA SER A 251 18.20 12.18 4.87
C SER A 251 17.15 12.51 3.80
N LYS A 252 17.16 13.75 3.31
CA LYS A 252 16.29 14.19 2.19
C LYS A 252 16.50 13.36 0.92
N SER A 253 17.74 12.96 0.65
CA SER A 253 18.13 12.21 -0.55
C SER A 253 17.55 10.79 -0.59
N ILE A 254 17.32 10.17 0.57
CA ILE A 254 16.71 8.84 0.64
C ILE A 254 15.21 8.90 0.90
N ALA A 255 14.70 9.96 1.51
CA ALA A 255 13.32 10.05 1.98
C ALA A 255 12.27 9.77 0.90
N TYR A 256 12.46 10.23 -0.34
CA TYR A 256 11.55 9.89 -1.45
C TYR A 256 11.49 8.37 -1.68
N THR A 257 12.65 7.72 -1.71
CA THR A 257 12.73 6.25 -1.79
C THR A 257 12.15 5.60 -0.53
N GLY A 258 12.35 6.21 0.64
CA GLY A 258 11.74 5.80 1.90
C GLY A 258 10.22 5.76 1.83
N TRP A 259 9.59 6.79 1.28
CA TRP A 259 8.14 6.82 1.04
C TRP A 259 7.67 5.75 0.06
N MET A 260 8.42 5.48 -1.00
CA MET A 260 8.11 4.37 -1.93
C MET A 260 8.20 3.00 -1.25
N LEU A 261 9.21 2.76 -0.42
CA LEU A 261 9.37 1.51 0.33
C LEU A 261 8.31 1.35 1.42
N LEU A 262 7.95 2.45 2.09
CA LEU A 262 6.87 2.47 3.06
C LEU A 262 5.53 2.10 2.40
N TYR A 263 5.25 2.63 1.21
CA TYR A 263 4.06 2.26 0.46
C TYR A 263 4.01 0.75 0.21
N GLU A 264 5.10 0.15 -0.29
CA GLU A 264 5.19 -1.29 -0.51
C GLU A 264 5.02 -2.11 0.76
N TRP A 265 5.46 -1.60 1.91
CA TRP A 265 5.18 -2.24 3.19
C TRP A 265 3.68 -2.20 3.53
N VAL A 266 3.03 -1.05 3.38
CA VAL A 266 1.60 -0.88 3.67
C VAL A 266 0.72 -1.74 2.75
N VAL A 267 1.10 -1.91 1.48
CA VAL A 267 0.35 -2.75 0.53
C VAL A 267 0.77 -4.22 0.53
N GLY A 268 1.72 -4.61 1.37
CA GLY A 268 2.17 -6.01 1.52
C GLY A 268 3.04 -6.53 0.39
N VAL A 269 3.65 -5.65 -0.41
CA VAL A 269 4.67 -6.02 -1.43
C VAL A 269 6.03 -6.25 -0.77
N ARG A 270 6.33 -5.55 0.32
CA ARG A 270 7.51 -5.77 1.17
C ARG A 270 7.12 -5.97 2.62
N GLU A 271 8.03 -6.58 3.36
CA GLU A 271 7.88 -6.79 4.79
C GLU A 271 8.99 -6.06 5.54
N VAL A 272 8.67 -5.63 6.76
CA VAL A 272 9.64 -5.10 7.71
C VAL A 272 9.80 -6.13 8.81
N VAL A 273 11.04 -6.55 9.04
CA VAL A 273 11.40 -7.53 10.07
C VAL A 273 12.23 -6.86 11.16
N ALA A 274 12.06 -7.33 12.39
CA ALA A 274 12.89 -6.95 13.52
C ALA A 274 13.75 -8.16 13.92
N PHE A 275 15.05 -7.93 14.08
CA PHE A 275 15.98 -8.93 14.59
C PHE A 275 16.27 -8.61 16.05
N ALA A 276 15.98 -9.55 16.94
CA ALA A 276 16.36 -9.50 18.34
C ALA A 276 17.41 -10.59 18.58
N GLY A 277 18.58 -10.20 19.08
CA GLY A 277 19.58 -11.13 19.58
C GLY A 277 19.64 -11.05 21.10
N ASP A 278 20.18 -12.09 21.73
CA ASP A 278 20.44 -12.08 23.16
C ASP A 278 21.50 -11.02 23.48
N ALA A 279 21.19 -10.12 24.42
CA ALA A 279 22.15 -9.10 24.85
C ALA A 279 23.28 -9.76 25.64
N ASN A 280 24.53 -9.58 25.19
CA ASN A 280 25.79 -10.02 25.83
C ASN A 280 26.21 -11.49 25.66
N VAL A 281 26.09 -12.05 24.45
CA VAL A 281 26.85 -13.25 24.08
C VAL A 281 28.05 -12.86 23.21
#